data_AF-A0A6B1KBU9-F1
#
_entry.id   AF-A0A6B1KBU9-F1
#
_cell.length_a   1.000
_cell.length_b   1.000
_cell.length_c   1.000
_cell.angle_alpha   90.00
_cell.angle_beta   90.00
_cell.angle_gamma   90.00
#
_symmetry.space_group_name_H-M   'P 1'
#
loop_
_entity.id
_entity.type
_entity.pdbx_description
1 polymer ?
#
loop_
_entity_poly.entity_id
_entity_poly.type
_entity_poly.pdbx_seq_one_letter_code
_entity_poly.pdbx_strand_id
1 'polypeptide(L)'
;MIHMEWDGLTDRGHYNDWYLKDRDRFSDLARDADWDGLFAELGKHPERVNLARPGKRSGFAPLHQAAWHGAGIAVVSRLIAHGAWRTQRTRDGLRPVDIARERGHTHLLELLEPVEVRRLPAPSDALEHHFHAMLRERTGSCFDETEHLLPPLSPLTESLSGQIFFRVVGMMGGFHYRLHADVVHVNGRSRMDGDNGDFYQVTPDGWTKLAYSPTPPPPWSYPY
;
A
#
# COMPACT_ATOMS: atom_id res chain seq x y z
N MET A 1 -7.98 11.45 -8.57
CA MET A 1 -6.76 10.68 -8.24
C MET A 1 -7.11 9.86 -7.01
N ILE A 2 -6.93 8.53 -7.06
CA ILE A 2 -7.18 7.68 -5.89
C ILE A 2 -5.90 7.70 -5.06
N HIS A 3 -5.98 8.23 -3.84
CA HIS A 3 -4.86 8.26 -2.89
C HIS A 3 -5.00 7.04 -1.97
N MET A 4 -3.97 6.21 -1.96
CA MET A 4 -3.92 5.00 -1.13
C MET A 4 -2.77 5.11 -0.14
N GLU A 5 -2.90 4.56 1.06
CA GLU A 5 -1.84 4.58 2.08
C GLU A 5 -1.24 3.19 2.30
N TRP A 6 0.08 3.17 2.48
CA TRP A 6 0.84 2.03 2.98
C TRP A 6 1.70 2.53 4.14
N ASP A 7 1.44 2.05 5.36
CA ASP A 7 2.22 2.48 6.53
C ASP A 7 3.47 1.61 6.76
N GLY A 8 3.55 0.43 6.11
CA GLY A 8 4.68 -0.50 6.23
C GLY A 8 5.03 -0.89 7.67
N LEU A 9 4.09 -0.73 8.60
CA LEU A 9 4.38 -0.66 10.02
C LEU A 9 4.61 -2.06 10.61
N THR A 10 5.88 -2.41 10.87
CA THR A 10 6.24 -3.69 11.49
C THR A 10 6.79 -3.59 12.91
N ASP A 11 7.27 -2.41 13.31
CA ASP A 11 7.59 -2.12 14.72
C ASP A 11 6.50 -1.27 15.36
N ARG A 12 6.12 -1.66 16.57
CA ARG A 12 5.11 -1.00 17.38
C ARG A 12 5.70 0.01 18.35
N GLY A 13 6.99 -0.08 18.68
CA GLY A 13 7.63 0.74 19.72
C GLY A 13 7.64 2.25 19.43
N HIS A 14 7.54 2.62 18.15
CA HIS A 14 7.59 4.01 17.69
C HIS A 14 6.23 4.73 17.70
N TYR A 15 5.16 4.02 18.09
CA TYR A 15 3.80 4.55 18.08
C TYR A 15 3.21 4.61 19.48
N ASN A 16 2.41 5.64 19.73
CA ASN A 16 1.71 5.77 20.99
C ASN A 16 0.62 4.69 21.17
N ASP A 17 0.32 4.38 22.43
CA ASP A 17 -0.60 3.29 22.79
C ASP A 17 -2.00 3.47 22.23
N TRP A 18 -2.50 4.71 22.17
CA TRP A 18 -3.84 4.98 21.66
C TRP A 18 -3.96 4.66 20.17
N TYR A 19 -2.95 4.99 19.36
CA TYR A 19 -2.93 4.68 17.94
C TYR A 19 -2.84 3.18 17.71
N LEU A 20 -1.96 2.49 18.45
CA LEU A 20 -1.83 1.04 18.36
C LEU A 20 -3.14 0.33 18.75
N LYS A 21 -3.79 0.77 19.83
CA LYS A 21 -5.08 0.23 20.28
C LYS A 21 -6.16 0.42 19.22
N ASP A 22 -6.19 1.58 18.57
CA ASP A 22 -7.15 1.88 17.52
C ASP A 22 -6.90 1.04 16.25
N ARG A 23 -5.64 0.88 15.83
CA ARG A 23 -5.25 0.02 14.70
C ARG A 23 -5.49 -1.47 14.99
N ASP A 24 -5.24 -1.90 16.23
CA ASP A 24 -5.55 -3.25 16.69
C ASP A 24 -7.05 -3.50 16.64
N ARG A 25 -7.86 -2.58 17.19
CA ARG A 25 -9.32 -2.67 17.13
C ARG A 25 -9.82 -2.78 15.69
N PHE A 26 -9.32 -1.94 14.78
CA PHE A 26 -9.67 -2.02 13.35
C PHE A 26 -9.37 -3.42 12.77
N SER A 27 -8.22 -3.98 13.12
CA SER A 27 -7.81 -5.30 12.66
C SER A 27 -8.61 -6.43 13.32
N ASP A 28 -9.06 -6.26 14.58
CA ASP A 28 -9.92 -7.20 15.30
C ASP A 28 -11.30 -7.29 14.64
N LEU A 29 -11.89 -6.15 14.23
CA LEU A 29 -13.19 -6.12 13.54
C LEU A 29 -13.19 -7.01 12.29
N ALA A 30 -12.17 -6.88 11.44
CA ALA A 30 -12.05 -7.73 10.25
C ALA A 30 -11.76 -9.20 10.61
N ARG A 31 -10.92 -9.46 11.62
CA ARG A 31 -10.61 -10.83 12.08
C ARG A 31 -11.86 -11.54 12.60
N ASP A 32 -12.71 -10.83 13.33
CA ASP A 32 -13.90 -11.37 13.99
C ASP A 32 -15.15 -11.32 13.10
N ALA A 33 -14.99 -10.93 11.82
CA ALA A 33 -16.05 -10.77 10.83
C ALA A 33 -17.15 -9.77 11.25
N ASP A 34 -16.83 -8.79 12.09
CA ASP A 34 -17.67 -7.64 12.38
C ASP A 34 -17.56 -6.61 11.26
N TRP A 35 -18.24 -6.90 10.14
CA TRP A 35 -18.20 -6.08 8.94
C TRP A 35 -18.86 -4.72 9.15
N ASP A 36 -19.92 -4.63 9.94
CA ASP A 36 -20.60 -3.36 10.21
C ASP A 36 -19.71 -2.41 11.01
N GLY A 37 -19.08 -2.92 12.08
CA GLY A 37 -18.08 -2.17 12.83
C GLY A 37 -16.88 -1.79 11.97
N LEU A 38 -16.38 -2.71 11.13
CA LEU A 38 -15.28 -2.45 10.21
C LEU A 38 -15.62 -1.30 9.24
N PHE A 39 -16.81 -1.33 8.63
CA PHE A 39 -17.22 -0.29 7.69
C PHE A 39 -17.54 1.05 8.38
N ALA A 40 -18.01 1.03 9.63
CA ALA A 40 -18.13 2.25 10.42
C ALA A 40 -16.78 2.92 10.66
N GLU A 41 -15.72 2.12 10.88
CA GLU A 41 -14.35 2.64 10.98
C GLU A 41 -13.79 3.10 9.63
N LEU A 42 -14.03 2.37 8.54
CA LEU A 42 -13.65 2.82 7.20
C LEU A 42 -14.37 4.10 6.76
N GLY A 43 -15.56 4.38 7.30
CA GLY A 43 -16.25 5.67 7.08
C GLY A 43 -15.52 6.86 7.71
N LYS A 44 -14.76 6.63 8.80
CA LYS A 44 -13.94 7.65 9.47
C LYS A 44 -12.52 7.69 8.92
N HIS A 45 -12.00 6.52 8.57
CA HIS A 45 -10.62 6.26 8.21
C HIS A 45 -10.51 5.40 6.94
N PRO A 46 -10.94 5.92 5.78
CA PRO A 46 -10.96 5.15 4.53
C PRO A 46 -9.55 4.69 4.10
N GLU A 47 -8.50 5.42 4.47
CA GLU A 47 -7.10 5.10 4.19
C GLU A 47 -6.65 3.74 4.76
N ARG A 48 -7.39 3.17 5.72
CA ARG A 48 -7.03 1.93 6.41
C ARG A 48 -7.40 0.66 5.68
N VAL A 49 -8.16 0.74 4.59
CA VAL A 49 -8.75 -0.45 3.92
C VAL A 49 -7.72 -1.50 3.49
N ASN A 50 -6.48 -1.10 3.22
CA ASN A 50 -5.38 -2.00 2.80
C ASN A 50 -4.36 -2.28 3.91
N LEU A 51 -4.53 -1.66 5.07
CA LEU A 51 -3.53 -1.74 6.12
C LEU A 51 -3.73 -3.00 6.96
N ALA A 52 -2.69 -3.82 7.04
CA ALA A 52 -2.65 -4.96 7.96
C ALA A 52 -2.46 -4.49 9.40
N ARG A 53 -2.60 -5.43 10.34
CA ARG A 53 -2.32 -5.17 11.76
C ARG A 53 -0.84 -4.79 11.96
N PRO A 54 -0.55 -3.70 12.69
CA PRO A 54 0.78 -3.37 13.19
C PRO A 54 1.54 -4.54 13.84
N GLY A 55 2.78 -4.73 13.43
CA GLY A 55 3.68 -5.77 13.96
C GLY A 55 3.98 -6.88 12.95
N LYS A 56 5.00 -7.71 13.23
CA LYS A 56 5.33 -8.92 12.43
C LYS A 56 4.29 -10.04 12.54
N ARG A 57 3.08 -9.79 12.06
CA ARG A 57 1.95 -10.74 12.00
C ARG A 57 1.62 -11.09 10.55
N SER A 58 0.67 -11.97 10.30
CA SER A 58 0.33 -12.55 8.98
C SER A 58 0.22 -11.60 7.77
N GLY A 59 0.08 -10.28 7.94
CA GLY A 59 -0.08 -9.33 6.83
C GLY A 59 -1.51 -9.29 6.27
N PHE A 60 -2.48 -9.86 6.98
CA PHE A 60 -3.88 -9.84 6.56
C PHE A 60 -4.45 -8.42 6.65
N ALA A 61 -4.82 -7.89 5.49
CA ALA A 61 -5.73 -6.74 5.36
C ALA A 61 -7.21 -7.19 5.36
N PRO A 62 -8.18 -6.28 5.52
CA PRO A 62 -9.61 -6.57 5.45
C PRO A 62 -10.06 -7.52 4.33
N LEU A 63 -9.56 -7.36 3.10
CA LEU A 63 -9.97 -8.21 1.96
C LEU A 63 -9.50 -9.67 2.12
N HIS A 64 -8.33 -9.89 2.73
CA HIS A 64 -7.85 -11.23 3.08
C HIS A 64 -8.74 -11.88 4.14
N GLN A 65 -9.20 -11.12 5.14
CA GLN A 65 -10.12 -11.63 6.16
C GLN A 65 -11.48 -11.98 5.56
N ALA A 66 -12.01 -11.15 4.66
CA ALA A 66 -13.26 -11.43 3.96
C ALA A 66 -13.15 -12.71 3.11
N ALA A 67 -12.03 -12.89 2.41
CA ALA A 67 -11.72 -14.13 1.70
C ALA A 67 -11.60 -15.33 2.65
N TRP A 68 -10.95 -15.18 3.81
CA TRP A 68 -10.81 -16.24 4.80
C TRP A 68 -12.17 -16.71 5.35
N HIS A 69 -13.03 -15.76 5.70
CA HIS A 69 -14.36 -16.07 6.24
C HIS A 69 -15.37 -16.55 5.20
N GLY A 70 -15.07 -16.39 3.90
CA GLY A 70 -16.06 -16.65 2.85
C GLY A 70 -17.21 -15.64 2.90
N ALA A 71 -16.90 -14.39 3.21
CA ALA A 71 -17.88 -13.32 3.42
C ALA A 71 -18.85 -13.19 2.23
N GLY A 72 -20.03 -12.62 2.48
CA GLY A 72 -21.00 -12.39 1.41
C GLY A 72 -20.47 -11.45 0.33
N ILE A 73 -20.96 -11.63 -0.91
CA ILE A 73 -20.59 -10.80 -2.08
C ILE A 73 -20.69 -9.30 -1.79
N ALA A 74 -21.74 -8.88 -1.06
CA ALA A 74 -21.93 -7.48 -0.68
C ALA A 74 -20.77 -6.91 0.16
N VAL A 75 -20.22 -7.69 1.10
CA VAL A 75 -19.08 -7.27 1.95
C VAL A 75 -17.83 -7.11 1.09
N VAL A 76 -17.53 -8.11 0.26
CA VAL A 76 -16.33 -8.12 -0.59
C VAL A 76 -16.40 -6.98 -1.62
N SER A 77 -17.53 -6.81 -2.30
CA SER A 77 -17.77 -5.71 -3.24
C SER A 77 -17.64 -4.35 -2.55
N ARG A 78 -18.13 -4.21 -1.32
CA ARG A 78 -18.01 -2.96 -0.56
C ARG A 78 -16.56 -2.66 -0.18
N LEU A 79 -15.77 -3.65 0.27
CA LEU A 79 -14.34 -3.47 0.53
C LEU A 79 -13.59 -3.02 -0.73
N ILE A 80 -13.86 -3.66 -1.87
CA ILE A 80 -13.30 -3.28 -3.18
C ILE A 80 -13.70 -1.84 -3.53
N ALA A 81 -14.96 -1.46 -3.32
CA ALA A 81 -15.44 -0.10 -3.56
C ALA A 81 -14.77 0.94 -2.64
N HIS A 82 -14.34 0.54 -1.44
CA HIS A 82 -13.50 1.35 -0.55
C HIS A 82 -12.02 1.41 -0.99
N GLY A 83 -11.62 0.72 -2.07
CA GLY A 83 -10.26 0.72 -2.58
C GLY A 83 -9.38 -0.43 -2.08
N ALA A 84 -9.99 -1.53 -1.61
CA ALA A 84 -9.25 -2.73 -1.23
C ALA A 84 -8.51 -3.34 -2.43
N TRP A 85 -7.24 -3.69 -2.24
CA TRP A 85 -6.36 -4.21 -3.28
C TRP A 85 -6.51 -5.72 -3.43
N ARG A 86 -6.78 -6.20 -4.64
CA ARG A 86 -6.85 -7.64 -4.90
C ARG A 86 -5.47 -8.24 -5.16
N THR A 87 -4.50 -7.41 -5.58
CA THR A 87 -3.10 -7.82 -5.76
C THR A 87 -2.27 -7.84 -4.48
N GLN A 88 -2.79 -7.29 -3.36
CA GLN A 88 -2.05 -7.26 -2.10
C GLN A 88 -1.76 -8.68 -1.63
N ARG A 89 -0.56 -8.89 -1.10
CA ARG A 89 -0.12 -10.17 -0.58
C ARG A 89 0.03 -10.12 0.93
N THR A 90 -0.29 -11.23 1.59
CA THR A 90 0.09 -11.50 2.98
C THR A 90 1.60 -11.68 3.09
N ARG A 91 2.12 -11.83 4.32
CA ARG A 91 3.54 -12.15 4.53
C ARG A 91 3.96 -13.49 3.93
N ASP A 92 3.03 -14.42 3.82
CA ASP A 92 3.25 -15.73 3.21
C ASP A 92 3.07 -15.70 1.68
N GLY A 93 2.83 -14.51 1.10
CA GLY A 93 2.75 -14.30 -0.33
C GLY A 93 1.37 -14.58 -0.95
N LEU A 94 0.35 -14.88 -0.14
CA LEU A 94 -1.01 -15.19 -0.60
C LEU A 94 -1.81 -13.92 -0.89
N ARG A 95 -2.52 -13.89 -2.03
CA ARG A 95 -3.53 -12.86 -2.32
C ARG A 95 -4.87 -13.25 -1.71
N PRO A 96 -5.84 -12.33 -1.59
CA PRO A 96 -7.20 -12.66 -1.14
C PRO A 96 -7.84 -13.80 -1.94
N VAL A 97 -7.67 -13.83 -3.27
CA VAL A 97 -8.22 -14.90 -4.12
C VAL A 97 -7.59 -16.27 -3.82
N ASP A 98 -6.31 -16.29 -3.46
CA ASP A 98 -5.60 -17.53 -3.13
C ASP A 98 -6.15 -18.12 -1.83
N ILE A 99 -6.37 -17.28 -0.82
CA ILE A 99 -7.02 -17.67 0.44
C ILE A 99 -8.44 -18.20 0.20
N ALA A 100 -9.25 -17.52 -0.61
CA ALA A 100 -10.61 -17.97 -0.93
C ALA A 100 -10.59 -19.33 -1.62
N ARG A 101 -9.64 -19.56 -2.54
CA ARG A 101 -9.45 -20.82 -3.26
C ARG A 101 -9.07 -21.96 -2.31
N GLU A 102 -8.09 -21.74 -1.44
CA GLU A 102 -7.64 -22.73 -0.46
C GLU A 102 -8.74 -23.15 0.52
N ARG A 103 -9.66 -22.22 0.85
CA ARG A 103 -10.78 -22.47 1.76
C ARG A 103 -12.06 -22.96 1.07
N GLY A 104 -12.07 -23.08 -0.26
CA GLY A 104 -13.22 -23.55 -1.02
C GLY A 104 -14.33 -22.52 -1.21
N HIS A 105 -14.06 -21.23 -0.96
CA HIS A 105 -15.02 -20.12 -1.13
C HIS A 105 -15.12 -19.70 -2.59
N THR A 106 -15.57 -20.64 -3.42
CA THR A 106 -15.58 -20.51 -4.89
C THR A 106 -16.45 -19.35 -5.40
N HIS A 107 -17.49 -18.97 -4.65
CA HIS A 107 -18.36 -17.83 -4.96
C HIS A 107 -17.62 -16.49 -4.97
N LEU A 108 -16.45 -16.40 -4.33
CA LEU A 108 -15.65 -15.17 -4.27
C LEU A 108 -14.58 -15.06 -5.33
N LEU A 109 -14.25 -16.14 -6.05
CA LEU A 109 -13.04 -16.19 -6.88
C LEU A 109 -13.06 -15.14 -7.99
N GLU A 110 -14.16 -15.03 -8.73
CA GLU A 110 -14.30 -14.03 -9.80
C GLU A 110 -14.18 -12.61 -9.25
N LEU A 111 -14.76 -12.34 -8.09
CA LEU A 111 -14.78 -11.01 -7.49
C LEU A 111 -13.40 -10.61 -6.92
N LEU A 112 -12.63 -11.58 -6.44
CA LEU A 112 -11.32 -11.40 -5.82
C LEU A 112 -10.14 -11.50 -6.80
N GLU A 113 -10.34 -11.98 -8.03
CA GLU A 113 -9.25 -12.02 -9.01
C GLU A 113 -8.79 -10.59 -9.35
N PRO A 114 -7.48 -10.30 -9.35
CA PRO A 114 -6.96 -9.00 -9.72
C PRO A 114 -7.43 -8.52 -11.09
N VAL A 115 -7.80 -7.24 -11.16
CA VAL A 115 -8.19 -6.57 -12.40
C VAL A 115 -7.04 -5.66 -12.83
N GLU A 116 -6.09 -6.23 -13.56
CA GLU A 116 -4.92 -5.50 -14.04
C GLU A 116 -5.27 -4.68 -15.29
N VAL A 117 -5.35 -3.35 -15.14
CA VAL A 117 -5.61 -2.41 -16.24
C VAL A 117 -4.33 -1.90 -16.91
N ARG A 118 -3.18 -2.27 -16.35
CA ARG A 118 -1.83 -2.00 -16.87
C ARG A 118 -0.86 -3.03 -16.32
N ARG A 119 0.32 -3.14 -16.93
CA ARG A 119 1.39 -4.03 -16.47
C ARG A 119 2.54 -3.24 -15.86
N LEU A 120 3.24 -3.86 -14.92
CA LEU A 120 4.53 -3.37 -14.47
C LEU A 120 5.57 -3.58 -15.58
N PRO A 121 6.52 -2.66 -15.76
CA PRO A 121 7.70 -2.86 -16.58
C PRO A 121 8.41 -4.17 -16.24
N ALA A 122 8.73 -4.95 -17.26
CA ALA A 122 9.44 -6.22 -17.08
C ALA A 122 10.96 -6.02 -17.17
N PRO A 123 11.76 -6.78 -16.38
CA PRO A 123 11.34 -7.70 -15.33
C PRO A 123 10.83 -6.97 -14.06
N SER A 124 9.64 -7.36 -13.58
CA SER A 124 8.93 -6.64 -12.52
C SER A 124 9.56 -6.81 -11.14
N ASP A 125 10.23 -7.94 -10.91
CA ASP A 125 11.02 -8.23 -9.72
C ASP A 125 12.27 -7.33 -9.66
N ALA A 126 12.94 -7.09 -10.79
CA ALA A 126 14.04 -6.13 -10.85
C ALA A 126 13.56 -4.70 -10.61
N LEU A 127 12.41 -4.32 -11.19
CA LEU A 127 11.79 -3.01 -10.94
C LEU A 127 11.48 -2.81 -9.44
N GLU A 128 10.85 -3.79 -8.81
CA GLU A 128 10.52 -3.73 -7.38
C GLU A 128 11.78 -3.72 -6.51
N HIS A 129 12.79 -4.50 -6.88
CA HIS A 129 14.10 -4.47 -6.25
C HIS A 129 14.75 -3.07 -6.30
N HIS A 130 14.79 -2.43 -7.47
CA HIS A 130 15.37 -1.09 -7.62
C HIS A 130 14.55 -0.01 -6.91
N PHE A 131 13.23 -0.14 -6.90
CA PHE A 131 12.35 0.73 -6.12
C PHE A 131 12.67 0.64 -4.63
N HIS A 132 12.77 -0.58 -4.10
CA HIS A 132 13.09 -0.83 -2.70
C HIS A 132 14.52 -0.41 -2.35
N ALA A 133 15.49 -0.60 -3.24
CA ALA A 133 16.86 -0.12 -3.07
C ALA A 133 16.91 1.41 -2.96
N MET A 134 16.18 2.11 -3.84
CA MET A 134 16.04 3.56 -3.78
C MET A 134 15.44 4.02 -2.45
N LEU A 135 14.34 3.41 -2.01
CA LEU A 135 13.73 3.76 -0.72
C LEU A 135 14.74 3.63 0.42
N ARG A 136 15.45 2.50 0.50
CA ARG A 136 16.49 2.25 1.53
C ARG A 136 17.58 3.32 1.50
N GLU A 137 18.12 3.63 0.33
CA GLU A 137 19.17 4.65 0.20
C GLU A 137 18.69 6.03 0.64
N ARG A 138 17.44 6.39 0.33
CA ARG A 138 16.89 7.72 0.64
C ARG A 138 16.36 7.87 2.05
N THR A 139 16.01 6.78 2.73
CA THR A 139 15.60 6.81 4.14
C THR A 139 16.78 6.77 5.11
N GLY A 140 17.96 6.32 4.66
CA GLY A 140 19.14 6.19 5.51
C GLY A 140 18.85 5.40 6.79
N SER A 141 19.29 5.94 7.95
CA SER A 141 19.17 5.29 9.26
C SER A 141 17.72 5.05 9.73
N CYS A 142 16.71 5.68 9.11
CA CYS A 142 15.30 5.44 9.47
C CYS A 142 14.88 3.97 9.27
N PHE A 143 15.53 3.26 8.35
CA PHE A 143 15.29 1.82 8.13
C PHE A 143 16.24 0.91 8.92
N ASP A 144 17.34 1.44 9.45
CA ASP A 144 18.26 0.68 10.29
C ASP A 144 17.69 0.51 11.71
N GLU A 145 16.92 1.50 12.17
CA GLU A 145 16.31 1.51 13.51
C GLU A 145 14.93 0.83 13.55
N THR A 146 14.21 0.79 12.42
CA THR A 146 12.85 0.25 12.31
C THR A 146 12.70 -0.61 11.07
N GLU A 147 12.33 -1.88 11.24
CA GLU A 147 11.96 -2.73 10.10
C GLU A 147 10.64 -2.23 9.51
N HIS A 148 10.67 -1.91 8.22
CA HIS A 148 9.49 -1.55 7.45
C HIS A 148 9.15 -2.68 6.49
N LEU A 149 7.86 -2.99 6.35
CA LEU A 149 7.39 -3.78 5.22
C LEU A 149 7.33 -2.84 4.03
N LEU A 150 8.25 -3.03 3.09
CA LEU A 150 8.36 -2.15 1.94
C LEU A 150 7.09 -2.19 1.09
N PRO A 151 6.67 -1.04 0.53
CA PRO A 151 5.45 -0.96 -0.26
C PRO A 151 5.51 -1.82 -1.52
N PRO A 152 4.43 -2.55 -1.87
CA PRO A 152 4.35 -3.31 -3.10
C PRO A 152 4.09 -2.41 -4.31
N LEU A 153 4.59 -2.79 -5.49
CA LEU A 153 4.23 -2.12 -6.75
C LEU A 153 2.95 -2.65 -7.39
N SER A 154 2.56 -3.89 -7.08
CA SER A 154 1.43 -4.57 -7.72
C SER A 154 0.09 -3.81 -7.66
N PRO A 155 -0.30 -3.07 -6.59
CA PRO A 155 -1.58 -2.36 -6.59
C PRO A 155 -1.67 -1.22 -7.61
N LEU A 156 -0.53 -0.73 -8.12
CA LEU A 156 -0.52 0.24 -9.22
C LEU A 156 -1.05 -0.34 -10.54
N THR A 157 -1.13 -1.67 -10.67
CA THR A 157 -1.68 -2.34 -11.85
C THR A 157 -3.21 -2.28 -11.89
N GLU A 158 -3.87 -2.06 -10.74
CA GLU A 158 -5.33 -2.06 -10.61
C GLU A 158 -5.97 -0.70 -10.93
N SER A 159 -5.18 0.35 -11.20
CA SER A 159 -5.69 1.69 -11.49
C SER A 159 -4.82 2.49 -12.47
N LEU A 160 -5.46 3.19 -13.41
CA LEU A 160 -4.76 4.06 -14.35
C LEU A 160 -4.25 5.38 -13.74
N SER A 161 -4.80 5.77 -12.59
CA SER A 161 -4.43 7.02 -11.90
C SER A 161 -4.13 6.80 -10.42
N GLY A 162 -3.82 5.55 -10.05
CA GLY A 162 -3.45 5.16 -8.71
C GLY A 162 -2.14 5.80 -8.27
N GLN A 163 -2.16 6.35 -7.07
CA GLN A 163 -0.99 6.85 -6.37
C GLN A 163 -1.01 6.28 -4.97
N ILE A 164 0.13 5.77 -4.52
CA ILE A 164 0.27 5.24 -3.17
C ILE A 164 1.23 6.14 -2.40
N PHE A 165 0.84 6.48 -1.18
CA PHE A 165 1.69 7.13 -0.20
C PHE A 165 2.24 6.09 0.76
N PHE A 166 3.56 5.96 0.78
CA PHE A 166 4.29 5.17 1.75
C PHE A 166 4.85 6.07 2.84
N ARG A 167 4.30 5.93 4.05
CA ARG A 167 4.79 6.65 5.23
C ARG A 167 6.06 5.98 5.75
N VAL A 168 7.07 6.79 6.08
CA VAL A 168 8.30 6.30 6.71
C VAL A 168 8.34 6.77 8.16
N VAL A 169 8.48 5.83 9.08
CA VAL A 169 8.61 6.11 10.52
C VAL A 169 9.95 6.80 10.78
N GLY A 170 9.96 7.83 11.62
CA GLY A 170 11.15 8.66 11.85
C GLY A 170 11.36 9.76 10.81
N MET A 171 10.83 9.59 9.59
CA MET A 171 10.75 10.66 8.60
C MET A 171 9.46 11.46 8.84
N MET A 172 9.54 12.80 8.92
CA MET A 172 8.36 13.68 9.01
C MET A 172 7.61 13.77 7.66
N GLY A 173 7.48 12.66 6.95
CA GLY A 173 6.95 12.56 5.60
C GLY A 173 6.97 11.14 5.05
N GLY A 174 7.28 10.99 3.77
CA GLY A 174 7.33 9.70 3.10
C GLY A 174 7.46 9.82 1.60
N PHE A 175 7.03 8.78 0.90
CA PHE A 175 7.17 8.65 -0.55
C PHE A 175 5.80 8.49 -1.21
N HIS A 176 5.49 9.39 -2.13
CA HIS A 176 4.42 9.17 -3.08
C HIS A 176 4.96 8.47 -4.30
N TYR A 177 4.31 7.41 -4.77
CA TYR A 177 4.74 6.74 -5.99
C TYR A 177 3.55 6.34 -6.87
N ARG A 178 3.81 6.31 -8.19
CA ARG A 178 2.82 5.98 -9.22
C ARG A 178 3.50 5.45 -10.48
N LEU A 179 2.77 4.64 -11.24
CA LEU A 179 3.21 4.13 -12.54
C LEU A 179 2.69 5.02 -13.68
N HIS A 180 3.57 5.42 -14.58
CA HIS A 180 3.25 6.20 -15.78
C HIS A 180 4.24 5.89 -16.91
N ALA A 181 3.74 5.57 -18.12
CA ALA A 181 4.56 5.29 -19.30
C ALA A 181 5.76 4.35 -19.02
N ASP A 182 5.49 3.23 -18.37
CA ASP A 182 6.48 2.21 -18.00
C ASP A 182 7.59 2.67 -17.04
N VAL A 183 7.36 3.75 -16.29
CA VAL A 183 8.26 4.24 -15.26
C VAL A 183 7.50 4.38 -13.94
N VAL A 184 8.10 3.91 -12.84
CA VAL A 184 7.61 4.23 -11.51
C VAL A 184 8.20 5.57 -11.11
N HIS A 185 7.34 6.58 -11.07
CA HIS A 185 7.71 7.92 -10.61
C HIS A 185 7.51 7.99 -9.10
N VAL A 186 8.52 8.50 -8.40
CA VAL A 186 8.50 8.63 -6.95
C VAL A 186 8.79 10.08 -6.57
N ASN A 187 8.02 10.62 -5.62
CA ASN A 187 8.25 11.89 -4.97
C ASN A 187 8.48 11.62 -3.48
N GLY A 188 9.71 11.85 -3.02
CA GLY A 188 10.07 11.81 -1.61
C GLY A 188 9.91 13.19 -1.00
N ARG A 189 9.07 13.33 0.02
CA ARG A 189 8.78 14.62 0.65
C ARG A 189 8.65 14.51 2.16
N SER A 190 9.26 15.45 2.87
CA SER A 190 9.14 15.71 4.29
C SER A 190 8.34 17.00 4.53
N ARG A 191 7.62 17.06 5.65
CA ARG A 191 6.97 18.30 6.13
C ARG A 191 7.98 19.39 6.49
N MET A 192 9.25 19.01 6.67
CA MET A 192 10.35 19.94 6.93
C MET A 192 10.93 20.53 5.64
N ASP A 193 10.54 20.01 4.47
CA ASP A 193 11.05 20.50 3.21
C ASP A 193 10.43 21.86 2.90
N GLY A 194 11.28 22.85 2.60
CA GLY A 194 10.84 24.17 2.12
C GLY A 194 10.39 24.19 0.66
N ASP A 195 10.46 23.05 -0.03
CA ASP A 195 10.20 22.89 -1.46
C ASP A 195 9.28 21.69 -1.79
N ASN A 196 9.35 21.20 -3.03
CA ASN A 196 8.54 20.09 -3.53
C ASN A 196 9.11 18.70 -3.17
N GLY A 197 10.22 18.65 -2.45
CA GLY A 197 10.98 17.43 -2.19
C GLY A 197 11.71 16.93 -3.44
N ASP A 198 12.19 15.69 -3.37
CA ASP A 198 12.97 15.06 -4.42
C ASP A 198 12.11 14.17 -5.32
N PHE A 199 12.44 14.15 -6.61
CA PHE A 199 11.78 13.31 -7.60
C PHE A 199 12.71 12.25 -8.15
N TYR A 200 12.17 11.05 -8.37
CA TYR A 200 12.91 9.90 -8.85
C TYR A 200 12.13 9.18 -9.94
N GLN A 201 12.86 8.55 -10.84
CA GLN A 201 12.34 7.58 -11.79
C GLN A 201 12.97 6.21 -11.48
N VAL A 202 12.14 5.18 -11.46
CA VAL A 202 12.56 3.79 -11.25
C VAL A 202 12.11 2.95 -12.43
N THR A 203 13.04 2.15 -12.93
CA THR A 203 12.93 1.24 -14.07
C THR A 203 13.50 -0.13 -13.68
N PRO A 204 13.30 -1.18 -14.49
CA PRO A 204 13.95 -2.47 -14.28
C PRO A 204 15.49 -2.43 -14.34
N ASP A 205 16.08 -1.40 -14.96
CA ASP A 205 17.54 -1.25 -15.10
C ASP A 205 18.17 -0.44 -13.95
N GLY A 206 17.36 0.15 -13.09
CA GLY A 206 17.82 1.02 -12.01
C GLY A 206 16.90 2.20 -11.74
N TRP A 207 17.40 3.15 -10.96
CA TRP A 207 16.69 4.37 -10.64
C TRP A 207 17.58 5.60 -10.75
N THR A 208 16.97 6.76 -10.95
CA THR A 208 17.67 8.03 -11.12
C THR A 208 16.93 9.14 -10.39
N LYS A 209 17.68 9.97 -9.66
CA LYS A 209 17.16 11.22 -9.09
C LYS A 209 17.06 12.27 -10.21
N LEU A 210 15.88 12.86 -10.36
CA LEU A 210 15.68 13.94 -11.32
C LEU A 210 16.32 15.22 -10.80
N ALA A 211 16.79 16.04 -11.74
CA ALA A 211 17.29 17.37 -11.40
C ALA A 211 16.19 18.17 -10.68
N TYR A 212 16.59 18.95 -9.68
CA TYR A 212 15.66 19.82 -8.97
C TYR A 212 14.97 20.77 -9.95
N SER A 213 13.66 20.93 -9.78
CA SER A 213 12.86 21.87 -10.53
C SER A 213 11.82 22.51 -9.60
N PRO A 214 11.62 23.85 -9.67
CA PRO A 214 10.55 24.52 -8.92
C PRO A 214 9.15 24.09 -9.41
N THR A 215 9.05 23.59 -10.64
CA THR A 215 7.86 22.93 -11.18
C THR A 215 7.99 21.41 -11.02
N PRO A 216 6.97 20.71 -10.48
CA PRO A 216 7.00 19.25 -10.44
C PRO A 216 7.16 18.67 -11.85
N PRO A 217 8.05 17.68 -12.05
CA PRO A 217 8.21 17.04 -13.35
C PRO A 217 6.99 16.16 -13.68
N PRO A 218 6.61 15.98 -14.96
CA PRO A 218 5.59 15.01 -15.34
C PRO A 218 5.87 13.61 -14.76
N PRO A 219 4.85 12.85 -14.32
CA PRO A 219 3.41 13.10 -14.38
C PRO A 219 2.88 13.86 -13.14
N TRP A 220 3.75 14.49 -12.36
CA TRP A 220 3.36 15.33 -11.24
C TRP A 220 2.91 16.68 -11.79
N SER A 221 1.86 17.22 -11.18
CA SER A 221 1.33 18.55 -11.45
C SER A 221 1.24 19.28 -10.11
N TYR A 222 1.25 20.62 -10.15
CA TYR A 222 0.96 21.40 -8.96
C TYR A 222 -0.35 20.91 -8.32
N PRO A 223 -0.42 20.76 -6.98
CA PRO A 223 -1.73 20.75 -6.34
C PRO A 223 -2.35 22.14 -6.58
N TYR A 224 -3.55 22.17 -7.16
CA TYR A 224 -4.42 23.34 -7.10
C TYR A 224 -4.78 23.64 -5.64
#